data_AF-A0A822CMU4-F1
#
_entry.id   AF-A0A822CMU4-F1
#
_cell.length_a   1.000
_cell.length_b   1.000
_cell.length_c   1.000
_cell.angle_alpha   90.00
_cell.angle_beta   90.00
_cell.angle_gamma   90.00
#
_symmetry.space_group_name_H-M   'P 1'
#
loop_
_entity.id
_entity.type
_entity.pdbx_description
1 polymer ?
#
loop_
_entity_poly.entity_id
_entity_poly.type
_entity_poly.pdbx_seq_one_letter_code
_entity_poly.pdbx_strand_id
1 'polypeptide(L)'
;TLMNWMLTDTALDLSNWLQLEDIYSKVYLLKCARWAEKIFPTERGKPRSKTKKYGLGGLLLVLLILLIWFPLVIFSITSSFYRSNPPKEINIEIKLGDYLPIYQMTAQNRHLIPFTLGDYNRLRSAIYSSKIKSTVNDNARAFLRRFHPNDILCANFFATSFNIWELNQPIRDTLVNNLQTNITVPVQFTYTITHNSPDEDTSESQHMPTIIRGQNTVDIELKDKEIRKSLIDILNKTFDAQKPREFKIYNLMPRFLRVKAKGKPKDIKVFNKIFPAEYYAHITMSLNETKSISNSSEVWWEMTEDRTEFKVTPS
;
A
#
# COMPACT_ATOMS: atom_id res chain seq x y z
N THR A 1 -11.89 52.74 -22.92
CA THR A 1 -12.80 53.09 -24.03
C THR A 1 -14.25 53.17 -23.56
N LEU A 2 -14.83 52.11 -22.98
CA LEU A 2 -16.23 52.09 -22.53
C LEU A 2 -16.58 53.17 -21.49
N MET A 3 -15.74 53.32 -20.46
CA MET A 3 -15.89 54.36 -19.42
C MET A 3 -15.78 55.79 -19.98
N ASN A 4 -15.00 55.98 -21.05
CA ASN A 4 -14.81 57.30 -21.66
C ASN A 4 -16.05 57.72 -22.47
N TRP A 5 -16.70 56.78 -23.15
CA TRP A 5 -17.96 57.03 -23.86
C TRP A 5 -19.10 57.41 -22.89
N MET A 6 -19.22 56.71 -21.76
CA MET A 6 -20.30 56.97 -20.79
C MET A 6 -20.21 58.34 -20.12
N LEU A 7 -19.00 58.91 -20.00
CA LEU A 7 -18.74 60.15 -19.25
C LEU A 7 -18.47 61.36 -20.16
N THR A 8 -18.48 61.17 -21.48
CA THR A 8 -18.26 62.24 -22.45
C THR A 8 -19.55 62.52 -23.20
N ASP A 9 -19.95 63.78 -23.26
CA ASP A 9 -21.11 64.18 -24.07
C ASP A 9 -20.76 64.03 -25.56
N THR A 10 -21.20 62.93 -26.16
CA THR A 10 -20.96 62.57 -27.55
C THR A 10 -22.26 62.25 -28.27
N ALA A 11 -22.37 62.68 -29.53
CA ALA A 11 -23.49 62.35 -30.40
C ALA A 11 -23.32 60.99 -31.10
N LEU A 12 -22.19 60.29 -30.87
CA LEU A 12 -21.91 58.99 -31.46
C LEU A 12 -22.50 57.86 -30.62
N ASP A 13 -23.21 56.97 -31.30
CA ASP A 13 -23.58 55.66 -30.75
C ASP A 13 -22.34 54.86 -30.35
N LEU A 14 -22.48 53.94 -29.39
CA LEU A 14 -21.39 53.16 -28.80
C LEU A 14 -20.58 52.41 -29.86
N SER A 15 -21.23 51.83 -30.87
CA SER A 15 -20.55 51.13 -31.96
C SER A 15 -19.65 52.08 -32.77
N ASN A 16 -20.16 53.26 -33.12
CA ASN A 16 -19.41 54.26 -33.88
C ASN A 16 -18.26 54.86 -33.04
N TRP A 17 -18.46 55.01 -31.73
CA TRP A 17 -17.41 55.42 -30.81
C TRP A 17 -16.28 54.38 -30.71
N LEU A 18 -16.61 53.09 -30.58
CA LEU A 18 -15.61 52.01 -30.56
C LEU A 18 -14.84 51.92 -31.88
N GLN A 19 -15.51 52.11 -33.01
CA GLN A 19 -14.85 52.17 -34.33
C GLN A 19 -13.88 53.37 -34.42
N LEU A 20 -14.29 54.55 -33.95
CA LEU A 20 -13.45 55.74 -33.93
C LEU A 20 -12.19 55.50 -33.07
N GLU A 21 -12.33 54.88 -31.90
CA GLU A 21 -11.23 54.53 -31.00
C GLU A 21 -10.27 53.50 -31.60
N ASP A 22 -10.78 52.46 -32.28
CA ASP A 22 -9.95 51.49 -32.98
C ASP A 22 -9.14 52.15 -34.12
N ILE A 23 -9.78 52.99 -34.93
CA ILE A 23 -9.11 53.76 -35.99
C ILE A 23 -8.05 54.69 -35.38
N TYR A 24 -8.40 55.42 -34.31
CA TYR A 24 -7.47 56.30 -33.62
C TYR A 24 -6.25 55.54 -33.11
N SER A 25 -6.44 54.39 -32.46
CA SER A 25 -5.33 53.58 -31.94
C SER A 25 -4.40 53.08 -33.05
N LYS A 26 -4.95 52.65 -34.19
CA LYS A 26 -4.19 52.20 -35.36
C LYS A 26 -3.40 53.34 -36.01
N VAL A 27 -4.04 54.50 -36.20
CA VAL A 27 -3.37 55.71 -36.75
C VAL A 27 -2.29 56.19 -35.81
N TYR A 28 -2.53 56.18 -34.49
CA TYR A 28 -1.56 56.57 -33.48
C TYR A 28 -0.34 55.64 -33.50
N LEU A 29 -0.55 54.31 -33.50
CA LEU A 29 0.53 53.33 -33.61
C LEU A 29 1.37 53.54 -34.89
N LEU A 30 0.71 53.82 -36.02
CA LEU A 30 1.39 54.10 -37.28
C LEU A 30 2.21 55.39 -37.21
N LYS A 31 1.68 56.46 -36.60
CA LYS A 31 2.42 57.71 -36.36
C LYS A 31 3.68 57.45 -35.52
N CYS A 32 3.55 56.69 -34.44
CA CYS A 32 4.69 56.29 -33.59
C CYS A 32 5.71 55.45 -34.38
N ALA A 33 5.27 54.50 -35.21
CA ALA A 33 6.16 53.70 -36.04
C ALA A 33 6.95 54.55 -37.05
N ARG A 34 6.27 55.50 -37.73
CA ARG A 34 6.93 56.45 -38.64
C ARG A 34 7.92 57.37 -37.94
N TRP A 35 7.58 57.82 -36.73
CA TRP A 35 8.48 58.61 -35.90
C TRP A 35 9.71 57.80 -35.47
N ALA A 36 9.53 56.53 -35.06
CA ALA A 36 10.63 55.63 -34.74
C ALA A 36 11.55 55.36 -35.95
N GLU A 37 10.98 55.15 -37.14
CA GLU A 37 11.76 55.04 -38.39
C GLU A 37 12.58 56.29 -38.71
N LYS A 38 12.07 57.49 -38.36
CA LYS A 38 12.75 58.77 -38.58
C LYS A 38 13.94 58.97 -37.62
N ILE A 39 13.78 58.61 -36.35
CA ILE A 39 14.82 58.77 -35.32
C ILE A 39 15.90 57.68 -35.44
N PHE A 40 15.52 56.47 -35.83
CA PHE A 40 16.43 55.34 -36.04
C PHE A 40 16.48 54.94 -37.52
N PRO A 41 17.11 55.76 -38.38
CA PRO A 41 17.15 55.50 -39.81
C PRO A 41 17.89 54.19 -40.09
N THR A 42 17.29 53.38 -40.94
CA THR A 42 17.88 52.12 -41.39
C THR A 42 18.28 52.26 -42.84
N GLU A 43 19.52 51.91 -43.19
CA GLU A 43 20.02 52.02 -44.55
C GLU A 43 19.16 51.17 -45.50
N ARG A 44 18.57 51.82 -46.50
CA ARG A 44 17.72 51.14 -47.49
C ARG A 44 18.60 50.30 -48.41
N GLY A 45 18.19 49.06 -48.68
CA GLY A 45 18.91 48.14 -49.58
C GLY A 45 20.02 47.31 -48.93
N LYS A 46 20.38 47.51 -47.66
CA LYS A 46 21.31 46.64 -46.94
C LYS A 46 20.58 45.55 -46.14
N PRO A 47 21.14 44.32 -46.04
CA PRO A 47 20.54 43.27 -45.24
C PRO A 47 20.51 43.66 -43.75
N ARG A 48 19.37 43.42 -43.08
CA ARG A 48 19.25 43.61 -41.63
C ARG A 48 20.28 42.75 -40.90
N SER A 49 20.89 43.29 -39.84
CA SER A 49 21.90 42.59 -39.03
C SER A 49 21.41 41.22 -38.57
N LYS A 50 22.28 40.21 -38.72
CA LYS A 50 22.01 38.82 -38.33
C LYS A 50 21.63 38.72 -36.85
N THR A 51 22.27 39.50 -35.97
CA THR A 51 21.99 39.49 -34.52
C THR A 51 20.54 39.86 -34.19
N LYS A 52 19.98 40.88 -34.87
CA LYS A 52 18.59 41.29 -34.67
C LYS A 52 17.59 40.26 -35.20
N LYS A 53 17.93 39.60 -36.33
CA LYS A 53 17.09 38.54 -36.92
C LYS A 53 17.02 37.30 -36.03
N TYR A 54 18.18 36.76 -35.64
CA TYR A 54 18.25 35.55 -34.84
C TYR A 54 17.91 35.79 -33.37
N GLY A 55 18.16 36.98 -32.84
CA GLY A 55 17.78 37.34 -31.47
C GLY A 55 16.27 37.37 -31.29
N LEU A 56 15.56 38.17 -32.11
CA LEU A 56 14.10 38.27 -32.00
C LEU A 56 13.40 36.97 -32.43
N GLY A 57 13.83 36.36 -33.54
CA GLY A 57 13.26 35.09 -34.00
C GLY A 57 13.54 33.94 -33.03
N GLY A 58 14.75 33.88 -32.47
CA GLY A 58 15.13 32.89 -31.47
C GLY A 58 14.36 33.05 -30.16
N LEU A 59 14.15 34.28 -29.69
CA LEU A 59 13.33 34.55 -28.51
C LEU A 59 11.89 34.06 -28.70
N LEU A 60 11.28 34.36 -29.85
CA LEU A 60 9.92 33.91 -30.18
C LEU A 60 9.84 32.38 -30.29
N LEU A 61 10.86 31.75 -30.87
CA LEU A 61 10.93 30.29 -30.99
C LEU A 61 11.06 29.63 -29.62
N VAL A 62 11.92 30.15 -28.73
CA VAL A 62 12.05 29.64 -27.35
C VAL A 62 10.75 29.82 -26.57
N LEU A 63 10.09 30.97 -26.70
CA LEU A 63 8.80 31.21 -26.04
C LEU A 63 7.74 30.21 -26.51
N LEU A 64 7.68 29.90 -27.81
CA LEU A 64 6.79 28.89 -28.36
C LEU A 64 7.08 27.49 -27.80
N ILE A 65 8.35 27.09 -27.74
CA ILE A 65 8.75 25.80 -27.14
C ILE A 65 8.32 25.75 -25.68
N LEU A 66 8.54 26.82 -24.90
CA LEU A 66 8.11 26.91 -23.51
C LEU A 66 6.60 26.81 -23.39
N LEU A 67 5.81 27.47 -24.23
CA LEU A 67 4.34 27.40 -24.16
C LEU A 67 3.84 25.96 -24.34
N ILE A 68 4.49 25.17 -25.19
CA ILE A 68 4.14 23.76 -25.40
C ILE A 68 4.68 22.89 -24.27
N TRP A 69 5.95 23.03 -23.88
CA TRP A 69 6.62 22.13 -22.94
C TRP A 69 6.34 22.44 -21.46
N PHE A 70 6.18 23.70 -21.10
CA PHE A 70 5.91 24.13 -19.74
C PHE A 70 4.65 23.48 -19.13
N PRO A 71 3.47 23.43 -19.80
CA PRO A 71 2.30 22.74 -19.25
C PRO A 71 2.53 21.22 -19.09
N LEU A 72 3.28 20.61 -20.01
CA LEU A 72 3.69 19.20 -19.91
C LEU A 72 4.58 18.95 -18.67
N VAL A 73 5.54 19.84 -18.42
CA VAL A 73 6.42 19.77 -17.23
C VAL A 73 5.62 19.94 -15.95
N ILE A 74 4.71 20.91 -15.87
CA ILE A 74 3.85 21.10 -14.69
C ILE A 74 3.00 19.86 -14.44
N PHE A 75 2.35 19.32 -15.47
CA PHE A 75 1.52 18.12 -15.35
C PHE A 75 2.32 16.90 -14.87
N SER A 76 3.58 16.76 -15.32
CA SER A 76 4.46 15.70 -14.84
C SER A 76 4.85 15.86 -13.37
N ILE A 77 4.88 17.08 -12.83
CA ILE A 77 5.23 17.34 -11.42
C ILE A 77 4.02 17.08 -10.52
N THR A 78 2.82 17.45 -10.96
CA THR A 78 1.60 17.38 -10.12
C THR A 78 0.93 16.01 -10.08
N SER A 79 1.20 15.13 -11.05
CA SER A 79 0.53 13.83 -11.18
C SER A 79 0.91 12.78 -10.12
N SER A 80 1.91 13.04 -9.27
CA SER A 80 2.35 12.07 -8.26
C SER A 80 2.43 12.69 -6.87
N PHE A 81 1.29 13.13 -6.33
CA PHE A 81 1.19 13.28 -4.88
C PHE A 81 1.24 11.88 -4.25
N TYR A 82 2.39 11.55 -3.68
CA TYR A 82 2.55 10.36 -2.86
C TYR A 82 1.58 10.46 -1.68
N ARG A 83 0.68 9.48 -1.59
CA ARG A 83 -0.29 9.35 -0.50
C ARG A 83 -0.14 7.98 0.12
N SER A 84 0.08 7.98 1.43
CA SER A 84 0.13 6.75 2.19
C SER A 84 -1.27 6.13 2.28
N ASN A 85 -1.37 4.83 2.02
CA ASN A 85 -2.63 4.08 2.03
C ASN A 85 -2.45 2.82 2.91
N PRO A 86 -2.43 2.99 4.25
CA PRO A 86 -2.30 1.86 5.16
C PRO A 86 -3.58 0.99 5.14
N PRO A 87 -3.46 -0.32 5.32
CA PRO A 87 -4.58 -1.20 5.62
C PRO A 87 -5.51 -0.67 6.71
N LYS A 88 -6.83 -0.80 6.50
CA LYS A 88 -7.87 -0.48 7.48
C LYS A 88 -8.23 -1.70 8.32
N GLU A 89 -8.18 -2.88 7.69
CA GLU A 89 -8.52 -4.15 8.30
C GLU A 89 -7.62 -5.26 7.75
N ILE A 90 -7.16 -6.14 8.64
CA ILE A 90 -6.46 -7.37 8.27
C ILE A 90 -7.13 -8.54 8.99
N ASN A 91 -7.72 -9.45 8.22
CA ASN A 91 -8.30 -10.69 8.70
C ASN A 91 -7.35 -11.85 8.41
N ILE A 92 -7.10 -12.70 9.40
CA ILE A 92 -6.31 -13.92 9.29
C ILE A 92 -7.17 -15.13 9.63
N GLU A 93 -6.97 -16.21 8.88
CA GLU A 93 -7.74 -17.44 8.99
C GLU A 93 -6.80 -18.65 8.86
N ILE A 94 -6.88 -19.60 9.79
CA ILE A 94 -6.16 -20.87 9.74
C ILE A 94 -7.17 -22.01 9.55
N LYS A 95 -6.99 -22.78 8.48
CA LYS A 95 -7.78 -23.96 8.15
C LYS A 95 -6.92 -25.22 8.17
N LEU A 96 -7.49 -26.30 8.69
CA LEU A 96 -6.97 -27.67 8.56
C LEU A 96 -7.72 -28.32 7.40
N GLY A 97 -7.03 -28.78 6.35
CA GLY A 97 -7.66 -29.38 5.18
C GLY A 97 -8.78 -28.52 4.59
N ASP A 98 -9.87 -29.18 4.20
CA ASP A 98 -11.09 -28.54 3.70
C ASP A 98 -12.14 -28.35 4.80
N TYR A 99 -11.72 -28.33 6.06
CA TYR A 99 -12.61 -28.15 7.22
C TYR A 99 -12.81 -26.67 7.56
N LEU A 100 -13.75 -26.42 8.49
CA LEU A 100 -13.99 -25.09 9.05
C LEU A 100 -12.70 -24.51 9.65
N PRO A 101 -12.51 -23.17 9.57
CA PRO A 101 -11.35 -22.53 10.15
C PRO A 101 -11.30 -22.76 11.65
N ILE A 102 -10.14 -23.22 12.12
CA ILE A 102 -9.88 -23.41 13.55
C ILE A 102 -9.61 -22.08 14.25
N TYR A 103 -9.03 -21.12 13.52
CA TYR A 103 -8.72 -19.81 14.05
C TYR A 103 -9.08 -18.75 13.02
N GLN A 104 -9.81 -17.73 13.47
CA GLN A 104 -10.14 -16.55 12.68
C GLN A 104 -10.03 -15.32 13.56
N MET A 105 -9.34 -14.30 13.07
CA MET A 105 -9.13 -13.06 13.80
C MET A 105 -9.01 -11.89 12.85
N THR A 106 -9.61 -10.77 13.23
CA THR A 106 -9.55 -9.52 12.48
C THR A 106 -8.90 -8.42 13.32
N ALA A 107 -7.78 -7.89 12.84
CA ALA A 107 -7.13 -6.70 13.39
C ALA A 107 -7.67 -5.43 12.68
N GLN A 108 -8.17 -4.49 13.47
CA GLN A 108 -8.67 -3.18 13.02
C GLN A 108 -8.22 -2.06 13.96
N ASN A 109 -8.22 -0.82 13.46
CA ASN A 109 -8.02 0.41 14.24
C ASN A 109 -6.73 0.36 15.09
N ARG A 110 -6.88 0.27 16.43
CA ARG A 110 -5.77 0.30 17.40
C ARG A 110 -4.84 -0.90 17.33
N HIS A 111 -5.28 -1.98 16.68
CA HIS A 111 -4.48 -3.18 16.45
C HIS A 111 -3.59 -3.08 15.20
N LEU A 112 -3.77 -2.02 14.40
CA LEU A 112 -2.90 -1.68 13.29
C LEU A 112 -2.01 -0.51 13.74
N ILE A 113 -0.79 -0.84 14.14
CA ILE A 113 0.15 0.11 14.76
C ILE A 113 1.07 0.64 13.65
N PRO A 114 0.93 1.91 13.22
CA PRO A 114 1.83 2.50 12.24
C PRO A 114 3.23 2.65 12.84
N PHE A 115 4.26 2.53 12.00
CA PHE A 115 5.63 2.66 12.45
C PHE A 115 5.94 4.12 12.81
N THR A 116 6.57 4.30 13.96
CA THR A 116 7.24 5.57 14.29
C THR A 116 8.56 5.69 13.53
N LEU A 117 9.14 6.89 13.50
CA LEU A 117 10.48 7.09 12.95
C LEU A 117 11.53 6.25 13.71
N GLY A 118 11.33 6.03 15.02
CA GLY A 118 12.17 5.16 15.83
C GLY A 118 12.12 3.70 15.35
N ASP A 119 10.92 3.17 15.10
CA ASP A 119 10.70 1.81 14.60
C ASP A 119 11.32 1.61 13.23
N TYR A 120 11.11 2.57 12.34
CA TYR A 120 11.72 2.56 11.02
C TYR A 120 13.25 2.51 11.11
N ASN A 121 13.85 3.31 12.01
CA ASN A 121 15.29 3.32 12.23
C ASN A 121 15.79 2.01 12.88
N ARG A 122 15.00 1.35 13.73
CA ARG A 122 15.30 0.01 14.27
C ARG A 122 15.29 -1.06 13.19
N LEU A 123 14.28 -1.08 12.32
CA LEU A 123 14.23 -1.99 11.18
C LEU A 123 15.39 -1.76 10.23
N ARG A 124 15.66 -0.48 9.96
CA ARG A 124 16.78 -0.05 9.15
C ARG A 124 18.08 -0.57 9.74
N SER A 125 18.38 -0.29 11.01
CA SER A 125 19.62 -0.72 11.67
C SER A 125 19.78 -2.23 11.72
N ALA A 126 18.69 -3.00 11.93
CA ALA A 126 18.70 -4.46 11.86
C ALA A 126 19.11 -4.99 10.48
N ILE A 127 18.69 -4.32 9.39
CA ILE A 127 19.14 -4.63 8.03
C ILE A 127 20.63 -4.26 7.86
N TYR A 128 21.08 -3.13 8.40
CA TYR A 128 22.49 -2.71 8.30
C TYR A 128 23.46 -3.62 9.07
N SER A 129 23.06 -4.14 10.24
CA SER A 129 23.90 -4.98 11.10
C SER A 129 24.02 -6.44 10.62
N SER A 130 23.18 -6.84 9.67
CA SER A 130 23.21 -8.17 9.09
C SER A 130 24.56 -8.49 8.41
N LYS A 131 25.21 -9.59 8.82
CA LYS A 131 26.53 -10.06 8.34
C LYS A 131 26.54 -10.64 6.90
N ILE A 132 25.46 -10.44 6.14
CA ILE A 132 25.26 -11.07 4.83
C ILE A 132 25.99 -10.30 3.72
N LYS A 133 26.30 -10.99 2.61
CA LYS A 133 26.92 -10.44 1.38
C LYS A 133 26.36 -9.05 1.05
N SER A 134 27.24 -8.09 0.77
CA SER A 134 26.89 -6.66 0.60
C SER A 134 25.76 -6.44 -0.40
N THR A 135 25.75 -7.16 -1.52
CA THR A 135 24.74 -7.01 -2.59
C THR A 135 23.31 -7.32 -2.15
N VAL A 136 23.10 -8.28 -1.26
CA VAL A 136 21.77 -8.61 -0.72
C VAL A 136 21.31 -7.51 0.24
N ASN A 137 22.23 -7.00 1.05
CA ASN A 137 21.95 -5.91 1.98
C ASN A 137 21.61 -4.62 1.21
N ASP A 138 22.32 -4.32 0.12
CA ASP A 138 22.05 -3.15 -0.73
C ASP A 138 20.67 -3.23 -1.40
N ASN A 139 20.27 -4.41 -1.87
CA ASN A 139 18.92 -4.63 -2.39
C ASN A 139 17.84 -4.41 -1.33
N ALA A 140 18.07 -4.85 -0.09
CA ALA A 140 17.14 -4.67 1.02
C ALA A 140 17.01 -3.19 1.44
N ARG A 141 18.14 -2.48 1.50
CA ARG A 141 18.20 -1.04 1.77
C ARG A 141 17.49 -0.26 0.69
N ALA A 142 17.76 -0.57 -0.59
CA ALA A 142 17.09 0.05 -1.72
C ALA A 142 15.58 -0.23 -1.72
N PHE A 143 15.16 -1.42 -1.25
CA PHE A 143 13.76 -1.74 -1.06
C PHE A 143 13.11 -0.90 0.06
N LEU A 144 13.72 -0.85 1.26
CA LEU A 144 13.17 -0.11 2.40
C LEU A 144 13.10 1.40 2.16
N ARG A 145 14.05 1.98 1.40
CA ARG A 145 14.07 3.42 1.05
C ARG A 145 12.86 3.87 0.23
N ARG A 146 12.10 2.95 -0.38
CA ARG A 146 10.90 3.27 -1.16
C ARG A 146 9.67 3.54 -0.30
N PHE A 147 9.74 3.23 0.99
CA PHE A 147 8.64 3.34 1.93
C PHE A 147 8.94 4.43 2.96
N HIS A 148 7.95 5.28 3.21
CA HIS A 148 7.97 6.18 4.36
C HIS A 148 7.58 5.39 5.63
N PRO A 149 7.98 5.81 6.84
CA PRO A 149 7.51 5.19 8.09
C PRO A 149 6.00 4.98 8.14
N ASN A 150 5.21 5.96 7.68
CA ASN A 150 3.75 5.89 7.66
C ASN A 150 3.17 4.80 6.73
N ASP A 151 3.94 4.29 5.75
CA ASP A 151 3.50 3.18 4.90
C ASP A 151 3.66 1.81 5.56
N ILE A 152 4.42 1.76 6.65
CA ILE A 152 4.75 0.52 7.35
C ILE A 152 3.89 0.47 8.60
N LEU A 153 3.20 -0.65 8.79
CA LEU A 153 2.43 -0.91 9.99
C LEU A 153 2.68 -2.32 10.50
N CYS A 154 2.50 -2.52 11.79
CA CYS A 154 2.43 -3.81 12.44
C CYS A 154 0.98 -4.15 12.75
N ALA A 155 0.55 -5.35 12.40
CA ALA A 155 -0.76 -5.86 12.77
C ALA A 155 -0.62 -6.75 14.00
N ASN A 156 -1.27 -6.37 15.09
CA ASN A 156 -1.31 -7.15 16.32
C ASN A 156 -2.61 -7.97 16.36
N PHE A 157 -2.49 -9.28 16.46
CA PHE A 157 -3.62 -10.19 16.52
C PHE A 157 -3.79 -10.72 17.95
N PHE A 158 -5.04 -10.85 18.41
CA PHE A 158 -5.30 -11.48 19.69
C PHE A 158 -5.05 -12.98 19.64
N ALA A 159 -4.65 -13.56 20.77
CA ALA A 159 -4.41 -14.99 20.85
C ALA A 159 -5.70 -15.80 20.65
N THR A 160 -6.82 -15.36 21.20
CA THR A 160 -8.09 -16.09 21.16
C THR A 160 -8.82 -15.90 19.82
N SER A 161 -9.29 -16.99 19.19
CA SER A 161 -10.11 -16.93 17.97
C SER A 161 -11.47 -16.24 18.21
N PHE A 162 -12.01 -15.56 17.20
CA PHE A 162 -13.40 -15.06 17.24
C PHE A 162 -14.45 -16.15 17.07
N ASN A 163 -14.10 -17.24 16.40
CA ASN A 163 -15.03 -18.34 16.18
C ASN A 163 -14.94 -19.35 17.31
N ILE A 164 -16.10 -19.69 17.88
CA ILE A 164 -16.27 -20.91 18.65
C ILE A 164 -16.15 -22.08 17.67
N TRP A 165 -15.40 -23.10 18.05
CA TRP A 165 -15.12 -24.24 17.20
C TRP A 165 -16.18 -25.33 17.37
N GLU A 166 -17.28 -25.16 16.65
CA GLU A 166 -18.35 -26.15 16.56
C GLU A 166 -18.04 -27.17 15.47
N LEU A 167 -17.57 -28.35 15.88
CA LEU A 167 -17.32 -29.45 14.95
C LEU A 167 -18.37 -30.54 15.14
N ASN A 168 -19.15 -30.83 14.08
CA ASN A 168 -20.05 -31.98 14.06
C ASN A 168 -19.27 -33.28 14.31
N GLN A 169 -19.82 -34.19 15.12
CA GLN A 169 -19.15 -35.45 15.46
C GLN A 169 -18.66 -36.25 14.24
N PRO A 170 -19.46 -36.41 13.16
CA PRO A 170 -18.97 -37.10 11.95
C PRO A 170 -17.76 -36.43 11.28
N ILE A 171 -17.68 -35.10 11.34
CA ILE A 171 -16.55 -34.33 10.79
C ILE A 171 -15.30 -34.54 11.66
N ARG A 172 -15.47 -34.59 12.99
CA ARG A 172 -14.41 -34.92 13.94
C ARG A 172 -13.83 -36.29 13.65
N ASP A 173 -14.67 -37.31 13.53
CA ASP A 173 -14.25 -38.69 13.29
C ASP A 173 -13.53 -38.83 11.95
N THR A 174 -14.04 -38.14 10.92
CA THR A 174 -13.39 -38.11 9.60
C THR A 174 -12.02 -37.43 9.67
N LEU A 175 -11.89 -36.30 10.38
CA LEU A 175 -10.61 -35.62 10.56
C LEU A 175 -9.62 -36.52 11.33
N VAL A 176 -10.04 -37.15 12.42
CA VAL A 176 -9.21 -38.10 13.19
C VAL A 176 -8.77 -39.27 12.30
N ASN A 177 -9.69 -39.86 11.54
CA ASN A 177 -9.39 -40.94 10.60
C ASN A 177 -8.40 -40.48 9.52
N ASN A 178 -8.55 -39.29 8.96
CA ASN A 178 -7.62 -38.74 7.97
C ASN A 178 -6.22 -38.51 8.54
N LEU A 179 -6.14 -38.04 9.79
CA LEU A 179 -4.87 -37.87 10.50
C LEU A 179 -4.20 -39.22 10.82
N GLN A 180 -4.98 -40.27 11.08
CA GLN A 180 -4.49 -41.63 11.31
C GLN A 180 -4.06 -42.36 10.03
N THR A 181 -4.77 -42.14 8.92
CA THR A 181 -4.62 -42.89 7.65
C THR A 181 -3.47 -42.41 6.75
N ASN A 182 -2.45 -41.75 7.30
CA ASN A 182 -1.29 -41.26 6.56
C ASN A 182 -1.61 -40.29 5.39
N ILE A 183 -2.83 -39.78 5.28
CA ILE A 183 -3.20 -38.77 4.28
C ILE A 183 -2.55 -37.43 4.65
N THR A 184 -2.07 -36.66 3.67
CA THR A 184 -1.56 -35.30 3.88
C THR A 184 -2.70 -34.33 4.14
N VAL A 185 -2.74 -33.75 5.34
CA VAL A 185 -3.70 -32.70 5.69
C VAL A 185 -3.00 -31.35 5.57
N PRO A 186 -3.34 -30.50 4.58
CA PRO A 186 -2.71 -29.19 4.43
C PRO A 186 -3.20 -28.23 5.52
N VAL A 187 -2.30 -27.43 6.09
CA VAL A 187 -2.67 -26.27 6.90
C VAL A 187 -2.62 -25.05 6.01
N GLN A 188 -3.75 -24.38 5.86
CA GLN A 188 -3.89 -23.17 5.07
C GLN A 188 -3.97 -21.95 5.97
N PHE A 189 -3.02 -21.03 5.84
CA PHE A 189 -3.05 -19.71 6.42
C PHE A 189 -3.49 -18.70 5.36
N THR A 190 -4.68 -18.13 5.52
CA THR A 190 -5.24 -17.14 4.61
C THR A 190 -5.25 -15.79 5.30
N TYR A 191 -4.87 -14.75 4.58
CA TYR A 191 -4.94 -13.37 5.07
C TYR A 191 -5.64 -12.48 4.04
N THR A 192 -6.59 -11.70 4.53
CA THR A 192 -7.37 -10.75 3.75
C THR A 192 -7.09 -9.36 4.27
N ILE A 193 -6.63 -8.48 3.39
CA ILE A 193 -6.24 -7.11 3.70
C ILE A 193 -7.21 -6.19 2.97
N THR A 194 -7.85 -5.31 3.73
CA THR A 194 -8.78 -4.31 3.20
C THR A 194 -8.18 -2.93 3.40
N HIS A 195 -8.12 -2.14 2.32
CA HIS A 195 -7.63 -0.77 2.35
C HIS A 195 -8.46 0.11 1.41
N ASN A 196 -8.23 1.41 1.51
CA ASN A 196 -8.95 2.40 0.72
C ASN A 196 -8.60 2.30 -0.77
N SER A 197 -9.56 2.56 -1.65
CA SER A 197 -9.28 2.55 -3.09
C SER A 197 -8.35 3.72 -3.44
N PRO A 198 -7.30 3.52 -4.25
CA PRO A 198 -6.42 4.60 -4.67
C PRO A 198 -7.13 5.70 -5.47
N ASP A 199 -8.30 5.37 -6.04
CA ASP A 199 -9.09 6.26 -6.91
C ASP A 199 -10.11 7.11 -6.11
N GLU A 200 -10.11 7.03 -4.77
CA GLU A 200 -11.09 7.65 -3.85
C GLU A 200 -11.26 9.18 -4.01
N ASP A 201 -10.31 9.89 -4.61
CA ASP A 201 -10.37 11.36 -4.77
C ASP A 201 -10.70 11.83 -6.20
N THR A 202 -10.84 10.91 -7.15
CA THR A 202 -11.28 11.21 -8.52
C THR A 202 -12.77 10.91 -8.66
N SER A 203 -13.61 11.85 -8.20
CA SER A 203 -15.02 12.05 -8.61
C SER A 203 -15.97 10.83 -8.59
N GLU A 204 -16.91 10.84 -7.64
CA GLU A 204 -18.25 10.19 -7.68
C GLU A 204 -18.38 8.67 -7.93
N SER A 205 -17.31 7.93 -8.23
CA SER A 205 -17.39 6.47 -8.35
C SER A 205 -17.30 5.80 -6.98
N GLN A 206 -18.47 5.41 -6.45
CA GLN A 206 -18.74 4.43 -5.40
C GLN A 206 -17.58 4.05 -4.47
N HIS A 207 -17.72 4.44 -3.20
CA HIS A 207 -16.87 4.16 -2.03
C HIS A 207 -16.70 2.65 -1.74
N MET A 208 -16.04 1.91 -2.63
CA MET A 208 -15.79 0.49 -2.45
C MET A 208 -14.37 0.27 -1.91
N PRO A 209 -14.21 -0.29 -0.71
CA PRO A 209 -12.90 -0.64 -0.20
C PRO A 209 -12.25 -1.70 -1.11
N THR A 210 -10.95 -1.56 -1.35
CA THR A 210 -10.21 -2.56 -2.11
C THR A 210 -9.83 -3.70 -1.18
N ILE A 211 -10.31 -4.91 -1.51
CA ILE A 211 -10.03 -6.13 -0.77
C ILE A 211 -8.98 -6.92 -1.54
N ILE A 212 -7.86 -7.19 -0.88
CA ILE A 212 -6.77 -7.97 -1.42
C ILE A 212 -6.62 -9.23 -0.57
N ARG A 213 -6.48 -10.38 -1.22
CA ARG A 213 -6.33 -11.68 -0.55
C ARG A 213 -5.00 -12.34 -0.91
N GLY A 214 -4.36 -12.92 0.10
CA GLY A 214 -3.20 -13.78 -0.04
C GLY A 214 -3.38 -15.04 0.80
N GLN A 215 -2.63 -16.08 0.46
CA GLN A 215 -2.70 -17.37 1.14
C GLN A 215 -1.30 -17.98 1.16
N ASN A 216 -0.95 -18.58 2.28
CA ASN A 216 0.19 -19.46 2.44
C ASN A 216 -0.31 -20.85 2.85
N THR A 217 0.26 -21.90 2.29
CA THR A 217 -0.16 -23.28 2.57
C THR A 217 1.07 -24.07 2.97
N VAL A 218 0.99 -24.72 4.13
CA VAL A 218 2.01 -25.64 4.64
C VAL A 218 1.37 -27.01 4.70
N ASP A 219 1.88 -27.93 3.90
CA ASP A 219 1.43 -29.32 3.96
C ASP A 219 2.04 -29.97 5.21
N ILE A 220 1.19 -30.51 6.10
CA ILE A 220 1.69 -31.37 7.18
C ILE A 220 2.08 -32.70 6.53
N GLU A 221 3.33 -32.76 6.05
CA GLU A 221 3.93 -33.96 5.51
C GLU A 221 4.01 -35.07 6.57
N LEU A 222 4.03 -36.31 6.09
CA LEU A 222 4.16 -37.55 6.87
C LEU A 222 5.35 -37.63 7.84
N LYS A 223 6.29 -36.68 7.78
CA LYS A 223 7.46 -36.62 8.64
C LYS A 223 7.16 -36.06 10.03
N ASP A 224 6.16 -35.19 10.16
CA ASP A 224 5.79 -34.58 11.44
C ASP A 224 4.77 -35.44 12.20
N LYS A 225 5.14 -36.70 12.48
CA LYS A 225 4.33 -37.64 13.27
C LYS A 225 3.92 -37.05 14.63
N GLU A 226 4.77 -36.19 15.18
CA GLU A 226 4.51 -35.51 16.45
C GLU A 226 3.32 -34.54 16.35
N ILE A 227 3.25 -33.71 15.30
CA ILE A 227 2.16 -32.75 15.10
C ILE A 227 0.83 -33.49 14.94
N ARG A 228 0.81 -34.56 14.13
CA ARG A 228 -0.40 -35.38 13.92
C ARG A 228 -0.85 -36.06 15.20
N LYS A 229 0.08 -36.65 15.95
CA LYS A 229 -0.23 -37.31 17.21
C LYS A 229 -0.79 -36.31 18.22
N SER A 230 -0.15 -35.17 18.40
CA SER A 230 -0.65 -34.10 19.28
C SER A 230 -2.04 -33.63 18.86
N LEU A 231 -2.28 -33.45 17.56
CA LEU A 231 -3.61 -33.05 17.06
C LEU A 231 -4.66 -34.15 17.32
N ILE A 232 -4.37 -35.41 17.02
CA ILE A 232 -5.27 -36.54 17.29
C ILE A 232 -5.60 -36.63 18.78
N ASP A 233 -4.59 -36.53 19.64
CA ASP A 233 -4.78 -36.63 21.07
C ASP A 233 -5.63 -35.45 21.60
N ILE A 234 -5.48 -34.24 21.02
CA ILE A 234 -6.31 -33.07 21.34
C ILE A 234 -7.77 -33.33 20.90
N LEU A 235 -7.97 -33.90 19.72
CA LEU A 235 -9.30 -34.19 19.15
C LEU A 235 -10.06 -35.27 19.92
N ASN A 236 -9.36 -36.32 20.35
CA ASN A 236 -9.93 -37.45 21.09
C ASN A 236 -10.16 -37.15 22.58
N LYS A 237 -9.73 -35.98 23.07
CA LYS A 237 -9.76 -35.61 24.49
C LYS A 237 -9.08 -36.65 25.40
N THR A 238 -8.16 -37.46 24.89
CA THR A 238 -7.57 -38.63 25.56
C THR A 238 -6.43 -38.29 26.52
N PHE A 239 -6.49 -37.15 27.22
CA PHE A 239 -5.33 -36.60 27.91
C PHE A 239 -5.42 -36.53 29.44
N ASP A 240 -4.24 -36.77 30.02
CA ASP A 240 -3.81 -36.55 31.39
C ASP A 240 -3.88 -35.05 31.75
N ALA A 241 -4.38 -34.71 32.94
CA ALA A 241 -4.69 -33.34 33.36
C ALA A 241 -3.45 -32.41 33.45
N GLN A 242 -2.25 -32.93 33.22
CA GLN A 242 -0.97 -32.24 33.39
C GLN A 242 -0.30 -31.75 32.09
N LYS A 243 -0.78 -32.12 30.89
CA LYS A 243 -0.18 -31.66 29.62
C LYS A 243 -1.00 -30.56 28.94
N PRO A 244 -0.36 -29.50 28.41
CA PRO A 244 -1.05 -28.46 27.65
C PRO A 244 -1.62 -29.03 26.34
N ARG A 245 -2.85 -28.63 25.99
CA ARG A 245 -3.56 -29.03 24.78
C ARG A 245 -3.05 -28.26 23.56
N GLU A 246 -1.76 -28.38 23.24
CA GLU A 246 -1.10 -27.55 22.24
C GLU A 246 -0.38 -28.37 21.16
N PHE A 247 -0.33 -27.82 19.94
CA PHE A 247 0.48 -28.34 18.85
C PHE A 247 1.16 -27.20 18.09
N LYS A 248 2.36 -27.47 17.57
CA LYS A 248 3.19 -26.47 16.88
C LYS A 248 3.15 -26.67 15.37
N ILE A 249 3.05 -25.56 14.64
CA ILE A 249 3.10 -25.51 13.18
C ILE A 249 4.25 -24.61 12.77
N TYR A 250 5.22 -25.16 12.05
CA TYR A 250 6.40 -24.42 11.66
C TYR A 250 6.19 -23.68 10.34
N ASN A 251 6.74 -22.46 10.22
CA ASN A 251 6.81 -21.67 9.00
C ASN A 251 5.44 -21.35 8.35
N LEU A 252 4.41 -21.14 9.17
CA LEU A 252 3.05 -20.95 8.69
C LEU A 252 2.75 -19.48 8.30
N MET A 253 3.09 -18.53 9.17
CA MET A 253 2.66 -17.14 9.04
C MET A 253 3.80 -16.25 8.51
N PRO A 254 3.69 -15.61 7.32
CA PRO A 254 4.70 -14.68 6.83
C PRO A 254 4.72 -13.41 7.69
N ARG A 255 5.90 -13.00 8.19
CA ARG A 255 6.03 -11.76 8.99
C ARG A 255 6.05 -10.48 8.15
N PHE A 256 6.51 -10.57 6.90
CA PHE A 256 6.76 -9.40 6.05
C PHE A 256 6.01 -9.47 4.73
N LEU A 257 4.91 -8.73 4.66
CA LEU A 257 4.05 -8.66 3.49
C LEU A 257 4.15 -7.29 2.82
N ARG A 258 4.38 -7.28 1.52
CA ARG A 258 4.22 -6.08 0.69
C ARG A 258 2.81 -6.05 0.12
N VAL A 259 2.07 -5.01 0.51
CA VAL A 259 0.74 -4.70 -0.04
C VAL A 259 0.90 -3.57 -1.06
N LYS A 260 0.19 -3.69 -2.19
CA LYS A 260 0.07 -2.63 -3.20
C LYS A 260 -1.40 -2.23 -3.29
N ALA A 261 -1.69 -1.05 -3.84
CA ALA A 261 -3.06 -0.59 -4.00
C ALA A 261 -3.94 -1.52 -4.88
N LYS A 262 -3.34 -2.26 -5.82
CA LYS A 262 -4.02 -3.25 -6.66
C LYS A 262 -3.14 -4.51 -6.80
N GLY A 263 -3.77 -5.68 -6.86
CA GLY A 263 -3.11 -6.98 -7.03
C GLY A 263 -2.95 -7.78 -5.73
N LYS A 264 -2.29 -8.95 -5.78
CA LYS A 264 -2.09 -9.81 -4.60
C LYS A 264 -0.93 -9.34 -3.72
N PRO A 265 -0.99 -9.51 -2.39
CA PRO A 265 0.12 -9.22 -1.50
C PRO A 265 1.26 -10.18 -1.83
N LYS A 266 2.50 -9.73 -1.63
CA LYS A 266 3.68 -10.54 -1.92
C LYS A 266 4.65 -10.51 -0.76
N ASP A 267 5.22 -11.66 -0.46
CA ASP A 267 6.27 -11.76 0.55
C ASP A 267 7.52 -11.03 0.10
N ILE A 268 8.21 -10.42 1.05
CA ILE A 268 9.43 -9.65 0.78
C ILE A 268 10.62 -10.62 0.71
N LYS A 269 10.83 -11.26 -0.45
CA LYS A 269 11.88 -12.29 -0.65
C LYS A 269 13.29 -11.86 -0.24
N VAL A 270 13.58 -10.56 -0.30
CA VAL A 270 14.88 -10.02 0.11
C VAL A 270 15.09 -10.20 1.62
N PHE A 271 14.02 -10.12 2.42
CA PHE A 271 14.09 -10.27 3.87
C PHE A 271 14.26 -11.73 4.30
N ASN A 272 13.86 -12.71 3.48
CA ASN A 272 14.15 -14.12 3.76
C ASN A 272 15.64 -14.38 3.96
N LYS A 273 16.48 -13.74 3.14
CA LYS A 273 17.93 -13.89 3.26
C LYS A 273 18.46 -13.21 4.51
N ILE A 274 17.88 -12.08 4.93
CA ILE A 274 18.37 -11.24 6.03
C ILE A 274 17.93 -11.80 7.38
N PHE A 275 16.68 -12.23 7.47
CA PHE A 275 16.00 -12.71 8.67
C PHE A 275 15.45 -14.12 8.44
N PRO A 276 16.29 -15.14 8.14
CA PRO A 276 15.80 -16.45 7.71
C PRO A 276 14.97 -17.16 8.77
N ALA A 277 15.35 -17.05 10.05
CA ALA A 277 14.63 -17.66 11.17
C ALA A 277 13.32 -16.92 11.53
N GLU A 278 13.12 -15.72 11.00
CA GLU A 278 11.98 -14.85 11.34
C GLU A 278 11.13 -14.56 10.10
N TYR A 279 11.49 -15.11 8.94
CA TYR A 279 10.81 -14.82 7.69
C TYR A 279 9.38 -15.35 7.69
N TYR A 280 9.21 -16.57 8.22
CA TYR A 280 7.93 -17.12 8.62
C TYR A 280 7.95 -17.42 10.10
N ALA A 281 6.86 -17.10 10.77
CA ALA A 281 6.66 -17.41 12.17
C ALA A 281 6.19 -18.85 12.36
N HIS A 282 6.67 -19.46 13.45
CA HIS A 282 6.13 -20.70 13.98
C HIS A 282 4.96 -20.38 14.91
N ILE A 283 3.89 -21.15 14.78
CA ILE A 283 2.63 -20.91 15.46
C ILE A 283 2.32 -22.10 16.36
N THR A 284 2.06 -21.85 17.64
CA THR A 284 1.58 -22.82 18.60
C THR A 284 0.07 -22.61 18.78
N MET A 285 -0.71 -23.65 18.48
CA MET A 285 -2.17 -23.65 18.58
C MET A 285 -2.59 -24.42 19.83
N SER A 286 -3.41 -23.81 20.69
CA SER A 286 -3.95 -24.45 21.89
C SER A 286 -5.47 -24.56 21.87
N LEU A 287 -6.01 -25.66 22.37
CA LEU A 287 -7.46 -25.89 22.46
C LEU A 287 -7.98 -25.61 23.87
N ASN A 288 -8.79 -24.58 24.02
CA ASN A 288 -9.45 -24.23 25.27
C ASN A 288 -10.91 -24.70 25.27
N GLU A 289 -11.40 -25.05 26.46
CA GLU A 289 -12.75 -25.57 26.67
C GLU A 289 -13.33 -25.01 27.97
N THR A 290 -14.54 -24.46 27.90
CA THR A 290 -15.31 -24.13 29.10
C THR A 290 -16.26 -25.27 29.42
N LYS A 291 -16.34 -25.60 30.71
CA LYS A 291 -17.38 -26.49 31.22
C LYS A 291 -18.51 -25.63 31.77
N SER A 292 -19.59 -25.47 31.00
CA SER A 292 -20.81 -24.84 31.53
C SER A 292 -21.56 -25.82 32.44
N ILE A 293 -22.28 -25.26 33.43
CA ILE A 293 -23.20 -25.98 34.32
C ILE A 293 -24.37 -26.63 33.53
N SER A 294 -24.62 -26.18 32.29
CA SER A 294 -25.73 -26.59 31.42
C SER A 294 -25.43 -27.73 30.44
N ASN A 295 -24.42 -28.58 30.67
CA ASN A 295 -23.97 -29.67 29.76
C ASN A 295 -23.46 -29.21 28.37
N SER A 296 -23.42 -27.91 28.07
CA SER A 296 -22.80 -27.38 26.85
C SER A 296 -21.33 -27.04 27.09
N SER A 297 -20.42 -27.76 26.42
CA SER A 297 -18.99 -27.42 26.40
C SER A 297 -18.68 -26.56 25.17
N GLU A 298 -18.31 -25.31 25.37
CA GLU A 298 -17.79 -24.47 24.28
C GLU A 298 -16.29 -24.69 24.16
N VAL A 299 -15.82 -24.79 22.92
CA VAL A 299 -14.43 -25.08 22.61
C VAL A 299 -13.93 -24.03 21.62
N TRP A 300 -12.74 -23.48 21.83
CA TRP A 300 -12.14 -22.53 20.91
C TRP A 300 -10.62 -22.73 20.84
N TRP A 301 -10.03 -22.28 19.75
CA TRP A 301 -8.59 -22.31 19.57
C TRP A 301 -7.95 -20.96 19.94
N GLU A 302 -6.76 -21.03 20.52
CA GLU A 302 -5.89 -19.88 20.69
C GLU A 302 -4.60 -20.08 19.89
N MET A 303 -4.14 -18.99 19.28
CA MET A 303 -2.94 -18.90 18.48
C MET A 303 -1.88 -18.12 19.27
N THR A 304 -0.72 -18.72 19.44
CA THR A 304 0.44 -18.04 20.01
C THR A 304 1.61 -18.14 19.04
N GLU A 305 2.26 -17.01 18.81
CA GLU A 305 3.48 -16.98 18.02
C GLU A 305 4.67 -17.34 18.91
N ASP A 306 5.47 -18.33 18.50
CA ASP A 306 6.74 -18.63 19.16
C ASP A 306 7.68 -17.43 18.94
N ARG A 307 7.81 -16.58 19.96
CA ARG A 307 8.63 -15.37 19.90
C ARG A 307 10.11 -15.75 19.79
N THR A 308 10.60 -15.82 18.56
CA THR A 308 11.99 -15.47 18.27
C THR A 308 12.18 -13.99 18.63
N GLU A 309 13.28 -13.62 19.30
CA GLU A 309 13.57 -12.26 19.78
C GLU A 309 13.71 -11.24 18.63
N PHE A 310 12.63 -10.96 17.90
CA PHE A 310 12.65 -9.99 16.82
C PHE A 310 12.47 -8.58 17.39
N LYS A 311 13.58 -7.90 17.62
CA LYS A 311 13.69 -6.59 18.32
C LYS A 311 13.13 -5.39 17.55
N VAL A 312 12.28 -5.60 16.54
CA VAL A 312 11.78 -4.56 15.62
C VAL A 312 10.26 -4.37 15.74
N THR A 313 9.60 -5.04 16.68
CA THR A 313 8.21 -4.72 16.99
C THR A 313 8.09 -3.26 17.44
N PRO A 314 7.11 -2.49 16.91
CA PRO A 314 6.88 -1.14 17.37
C PRO A 314 6.61 -1.14 18.88
N SER A 315 7.18 -0.15 19.57
CA SER A 315 6.96 0.08 21.00
C SER A 315 5.58 0.67 21.26
#